data_AF-A0A4Q1T8D4-F1
#
_entry.id   AF-A0A4Q1T8D4-F1
#
_cell.length_a   1.000
_cell.length_b   1.000
_cell.length_c   1.000
_cell.angle_alpha   90.00
_cell.angle_beta   90.00
_cell.angle_gamma   90.00
#
_symmetry.space_group_name_H-M   'P 1'
#
loop_
_entity.id
_entity.type
_entity.pdbx_description
1 polymer ?
#
loop_
_entity_poly.entity_id
_entity_poly.type
_entity_poly.pdbx_seq_one_letter_code
_entity_poly.pdbx_strand_id
1 'polypeptide(L)' 'MSKKIMEQIITLFTAGFGVIAALAWNEAVQSLFDRWFLFPSDTVKAKFFYAITVTIIAVLITSLFAGLRQKQDDE' A
#
# COMPACT_ATOMS: atom_id res chain seq x y z
N MET A 1 -16.17 12.53 27.32
CA MET A 1 -14.92 11.96 26.79
C MET A 1 -14.05 13.13 26.33
N SER A 2 -12.80 13.25 26.79
CA SER A 2 -11.91 14.36 26.43
C SER A 2 -11.51 14.28 24.95
N LYS A 3 -11.49 15.41 24.23
CA LYS A 3 -11.12 15.47 22.80
C LYS A 3 -9.82 14.72 22.48
N LYS A 4 -8.83 14.84 23.36
CA LYS A 4 -7.54 14.13 23.28
C LYS A 4 -7.66 12.60 23.27
N ILE A 5 -8.62 12.04 24.01
CA ILE A 5 -8.86 10.58 24.02
C ILE A 5 -9.45 10.14 22.69
N MET A 6 -10.37 10.93 22.11
CA MET A 6 -10.94 10.64 20.80
C MET A 6 -9.88 10.67 19.70
N GLU A 7 -9.00 11.67 19.70
CA GLU A 7 -7.87 11.77 18.75
C GLU A 7 -6.92 10.57 18.85
N GLN A 8 -6.59 10.14 20.08
CA GLN A 8 -5.77 8.94 20.30
C GLN A 8 -6.45 7.67 19.79
N ILE A 9 -7.76 7.52 20.03
CA ILE A 9 -8.54 6.40 19.52
C ILE A 9 -8.50 6.38 17.98
N ILE A 10 -8.79 7.51 17.33
CA ILE A 10 -8.75 7.63 15.86
C ILE A 10 -7.36 7.29 15.32
N THR A 11 -6.30 7.75 15.99
CA THR A 11 -4.91 7.47 15.60
C THR A 11 -4.61 5.97 15.66
N LEU A 12 -4.98 5.31 16.75
CA LEU A 12 -4.79 3.86 16.92
C LEU A 12 -5.59 3.05 15.90
N PHE A 13 -6.85 3.42 15.66
CA PHE A 13 -7.67 2.77 14.63
C PHE A 13 -7.08 2.96 13.24
N THR A 14 -6.68 4.18 12.89
CA THR A 14 -6.10 4.50 11.58
C THR A 14 -4.79 3.73 11.37
N ALA A 15 -3.93 3.66 12.39
CA ALA A 15 -2.71 2.86 12.32
C ALA A 15 -3.02 1.36 12.14
N GLY A 16 -3.96 0.81 12.92
CA GLY A 16 -4.39 -0.58 12.81
C GLY A 16 -4.96 -0.91 11.43
N PHE A 17 -5.84 -0.05 10.90
CA PHE A 17 -6.39 -0.20 9.55
C PHE A 17 -5.32 -0.03 8.47
N GLY A 18 -4.33 0.84 8.66
CA GLY A 18 -3.19 0.95 7.74
C GLY A 18 -2.43 -0.37 7.60
N VAL A 19 -2.21 -1.08 8.71
CA VAL A 19 -1.57 -2.42 8.70
C VAL A 19 -2.44 -3.45 7.98
N ILE A 20 -3.74 -3.51 8.29
CA ILE A 20 -4.68 -4.45 7.66
C ILE A 20 -4.77 -4.17 6.15
N ALA A 21 -4.84 -2.90 5.75
CA ALA A 21 -4.88 -2.50 4.35
C ALA A 21 -3.59 -2.89 3.60
N ALA A 22 -2.42 -2.71 4.23
CA ALA A 22 -1.14 -3.13 3.65
C ALA A 22 -1.08 -4.65 3.42
N LEU A 23 -1.55 -5.45 4.39
CA LEU A 23 -1.62 -6.90 4.27
C LEU A 23 -2.60 -7.35 3.19
N ALA A 24 -3.80 -6.77 3.16
CA ALA A 24 -4.82 -7.09 2.16
C ALA A 24 -4.37 -6.74 0.75
N TRP A 25 -3.69 -5.61 0.56
CA TRP A 25 -3.12 -5.23 -0.74
C TRP A 25 -2.04 -6.21 -1.19
N ASN A 26 -1.15 -6.61 -0.29
CA ASN A 26 -0.13 -7.63 -0.58
C ASN A 26 -0.79 -8.95 -1.04
N GLU A 27 -1.81 -9.43 -0.34
CA GLU A 27 -2.53 -10.66 -0.71
C GLU A 27 -3.29 -10.51 -2.05
N ALA A 28 -3.93 -9.37 -2.28
CA ALA A 28 -4.65 -9.10 -3.53
C ALA A 28 -3.72 -9.11 -4.75
N VAL A 29 -2.54 -8.50 -4.64
CA VAL A 29 -1.56 -8.48 -5.73
C VAL A 29 -1.00 -9.89 -5.95
N GLN A 30 -0.66 -10.64 -4.90
CA GLN A 30 -0.16 -12.01 -5.03
C GLN A 30 -1.19 -12.95 -5.68
N SER A 31 -2.44 -12.91 -5.22
CA SER A 31 -3.52 -13.74 -5.78
C SER A 31 -3.85 -13.37 -7.23
N LEU A 32 -3.71 -12.10 -7.61
CA LEU A 32 -3.83 -11.68 -9.01
C LEU A 32 -2.74 -12.33 -9.88
N PHE A 33 -1.50 -12.41 -9.40
CA PHE A 33 -0.43 -13.10 -10.10
C PHE A 33 -0.70 -14.60 -10.23
N ASP A 34 -1.12 -15.26 -9.14
CA ASP A 34 -1.46 -16.69 -9.16
C ASP A 34 -2.58 -17.03 -10.15
N ARG A 35 -3.56 -16.14 -10.30
CA ARG A 35 -4.69 -16.36 -11.20
C ARG A 35 -4.39 -15.99 -12.66
N TRP A 36 -3.65 -14.90 -12.89
CA TRP A 36 -3.43 -14.37 -14.24
C TRP A 36 -2.21 -14.96 -14.92
N PHE A 37 -1.15 -15.25 -14.17
CA PHE A 37 0.00 -15.98 -14.65
C PHE A 37 -0.19 -17.45 -14.25
N LEU A 38 -0.30 -18.33 -15.23
CA LEU A 38 -0.39 -19.81 -15.07
C LEU A 38 0.88 -20.44 -14.43
N PHE A 39 1.67 -19.66 -13.69
CA PHE A 39 2.84 -20.11 -12.96
C PHE A 39 2.53 -20.01 -11.47
N PRO A 40 2.87 -21.02 -10.66
CA PRO A 40 2.79 -20.91 -9.21
C PRO A 40 3.53 -19.65 -8.72
N SER A 41 2.92 -18.86 -7.81
CA SER A 41 3.55 -17.72 -7.14
C SER A 41 4.94 -18.03 -6.56
N ASP A 42 5.21 -19.30 -6.26
CA ASP A 42 6.48 -19.71 -5.69
C ASP A 42 7.63 -19.83 -6.71
N THR A 43 7.34 -19.67 -8.00
CA THR A 43 8.38 -19.62 -9.03
C THR A 43 9.19 -18.32 -8.93
N VAL A 44 10.51 -18.41 -9.10
CA VAL A 44 11.41 -17.24 -9.08
C VAL A 44 10.95 -16.15 -10.06
N LYS A 45 10.44 -16.54 -11.24
CA LYS A 45 9.90 -15.62 -12.24
C LYS A 45 8.69 -14.83 -11.73
N ALA A 46 7.75 -15.50 -11.05
CA ALA A 46 6.59 -14.83 -10.45
C ALA A 46 7.00 -13.83 -9.36
N LYS A 47 7.97 -14.19 -8.50
CA LYS A 47 8.50 -13.30 -7.46
C LYS A 47 9.17 -12.05 -8.03
N PHE A 48 9.93 -12.16 -9.11
CA PHE A 48 10.51 -11.00 -9.79
C PHE A 48 9.45 -10.09 -10.41
N PHE A 49 8.41 -10.67 -11.02
CA PHE A 49 7.31 -9.90 -11.62
C PHE A 49 6.50 -9.17 -10.55
N TYR A 50 6.22 -9.85 -9.44
CA TYR A 50 5.61 -9.27 -8.25
C TYR A 50 6.42 -8.07 -7.74
N ALA A 51 7.73 -8.25 -7.53
CA ALA A 51 8.61 -7.19 -7.02
C ALA A 51 8.61 -5.95 -7.93
N ILE A 52 8.76 -6.14 -9.25
CA ILE A 52 8.74 -5.04 -10.23
C ILE A 52 7.40 -4.29 -10.17
N THR A 53 6.29 -5.03 -10.13
CA THR A 53 4.95 -4.44 -10.12
C THR A 53 4.70 -3.61 -8.87
N VAL A 54 5.06 -4.13 -7.70
CA VAL A 54 4.93 -3.41 -6.43
C VAL A 54 5.84 -2.18 -6.40
N THR A 55 7.06 -2.26 -6.94
CA THR A 55 7.96 -1.09 -7.04
C THR A 55 7.38 -0.01 -7.95
N ILE A 56 6.82 -0.36 -9.11
CA ILE A 56 6.18 0.61 -10.02
C ILE A 56 5.01 1.30 -9.31
N ILE A 57 4.13 0.52 -8.67
CA ILE A 57 2.99 1.05 -7.93
C ILE A 57 3.46 2.00 -6.81
N ALA A 58 4.48 1.60 -6.05
CA ALA A 58 5.05 2.43 -4.99
C ALA A 58 5.59 3.76 -5.53
N VAL A 59 6.35 3.75 -6.64
CA VAL A 59 6.88 4.97 -7.27
C VAL A 59 5.75 5.88 -7.78
N LEU A 60 4.71 5.32 -8.39
CA LEU A 60 3.57 6.11 -8.87
C LEU A 60 2.85 6.79 -7.71
N ILE A 61 2.56 6.04 -6.64
CA ILE A 61 1.88 6.55 -5.45
C ILE A 61 2.73 7.62 -4.76
N THR A 62 4.02 7.37 -4.55
CA THR A 62 4.90 8.36 -3.89
C THR A 62 5.10 9.61 -4.73
N SER A 63 5.17 9.49 -6.06
CA SER A 63 5.27 10.63 -6.97
C SER A 63 3.98 11.48 -6.98
N LEU A 64 2.81 10.83 -6.96
CA LEU A 64 1.52 11.51 -6.81
C LEU A 64 1.44 12.30 -5.50
N PHE A 65 1.82 11.68 -4.39
CA PHE A 65 1.85 12.37 -3.08
C PHE A 65 2.90 13.48 -3.02
N ALA A 66 4.05 13.33 -3.68
CA ALA A 66 5.05 14.38 -3.78
C ALA A 66 4.51 15.61 -4.50
N GLY A 67 3.76 15.43 -5.60
CA GLY A 67 3.10 16.52 -6.30
C GLY A 67 2.04 17.24 -5.47
N LEU A 68 1.30 16.52 -4.60
CA LEU A 68 0.33 17.12 -3.69
C LEU A 68 1.00 17.95 -2.58
N ARG A 69 2.18 17.54 -2.11
CA ARG A 69 2.95 18.31 -1.11
C ARG A 69 3.49 19.62 -1.66
N GLN A 70 4.00 19.63 -2.90
CA GLN A 70 4.53 20.85 -3.52
C GLN A 70 3.46 21.96 -3.61
N LYS A 71 2.22 21.58 -3.89
CA LYS A 71 1.10 22.54 -3.95
C LYS A 71 0.76 23.18 -2.59
N GLN A 72 1.18 22.57 -1.49
CA GLN A 72 0.93 23.06 -0.13
C GLN A 72 2.04 23.98 0.39
N ASP A 73 3.23 23.92 -0.20
CA ASP A 73 4.35 24.83 0.08
C ASP A 73 4.29 26.12 -0.77
N ASP A 74 3.45 26.13 -1.82
CA ASP A 74 3.26 27.26 -2.75
C ASP A 74 2.05 28.18 -2.40
N GLU A 75 1.28 27.88 -1.33
CA GLU A 75 0.20 28.72 -0.75
C GLU A 75 0.63 29.41 0.55
#